data_AF-A0A844TD85-F1
#
_entry.id   AF-A0A844TD85-F1
#
_cell.length_a   1.000
_cell.length_b   1.000
_cell.length_c   1.000
_cell.angle_alpha   90.00
_cell.angle_beta   90.00
_cell.angle_gamma   90.00
#
_symmetry.space_group_name_H-M   'P 1'
#
loop_
_entity.id
_entity.type
_entity.pdbx_description
1 polymer ?
#
loop_
_entity_poly.entity_id
_entity_poly.type
_entity_poly.pdbx_seq_one_letter_code
_entity_poly.pdbx_strand_id
1 'polypeptide(L)' 'MDRRTACLHQANAFREKAIADPEHHDEWIDEAIRWLERAMEAGCHAVVTVEPSELCAISPPATERTSSR' A
#
# COMPACT_ATOMS: atom_id res chain seq x y z
N MET A 1 17.40 10.12 -16.81
CA MET A 1 16.01 10.28 -16.33
C MET A 1 15.70 9.06 -15.48
N ASP A 2 15.51 9.24 -14.18
CA ASP A 2 15.21 8.14 -13.26
C ASP A 2 13.83 7.58 -13.50
N ARG A 3 13.73 6.25 -13.57
CA ARG A 3 12.47 5.53 -13.77
C ARG A 3 11.44 5.85 -12.67
N ARG A 4 11.91 6.08 -11.44
CA ARG A 4 11.10 6.55 -10.31
C ARG A 4 10.47 7.91 -10.59
N THR A 5 11.26 8.87 -11.04
CA THR A 5 10.80 10.24 -11.34
C THR A 5 9.78 10.24 -12.48
N ALA A 6 9.97 9.41 -13.51
CA ALA A 6 8.98 9.25 -14.58
C ALA A 6 7.63 8.72 -14.06
N CYS A 7 7.64 7.71 -13.19
CA CYS A 7 6.42 7.15 -12.60
C CYS A 7 5.69 8.17 -11.69
N LEU A 8 6.44 8.99 -10.94
CA LEU A 8 5.86 10.06 -10.11
C LEU A 8 5.19 11.15 -10.95
N HIS A 9 5.81 11.57 -12.06
CA HIS A 9 5.19 12.52 -12.99
C HIS A 9 3.88 11.97 -13.56
N GLN A 10 3.86 10.69 -13.88
CA GLN A 10 2.69 10.02 -14.43
C GLN A 10 1.55 9.95 -13.41
N ALA A 11 1.85 9.59 -12.15
CA ALA A 11 0.87 9.62 -11.06
C ALA A 11 0.29 11.03 -10.84
N ASN A 12 1.12 12.08 -10.92
CA ASN A 12 0.63 13.45 -10.78
C ASN A 12 -0.34 13.84 -11.92
N ALA A 13 -0.04 13.45 -13.15
CA ALA A 13 -0.90 13.73 -14.30
C ALA A 13 -2.28 13.07 -14.16
N PHE A 14 -2.35 11.85 -13.62
CA PHE A 14 -3.64 11.20 -13.33
C PHE A 14 -4.39 11.88 -12.18
N ARG A 15 -3.67 12.37 -11.19
CA ARG A 15 -4.28 13.12 -10.08
C ARG A 15 -4.89 14.44 -10.55
N GLU A 16 -4.25 15.13 -11.49
CA GLU A 16 -4.82 16.32 -12.15
C GLU A 16 -6.07 15.97 -12.98
N LYS A 17 -6.07 14.83 -13.68
CA LYS A 17 -7.25 14.32 -14.37
C LYS A 17 -8.39 13.97 -13.43
N ALA A 18 -8.10 13.38 -12.26
CA ALA A 18 -9.12 13.09 -11.25
C ALA A 18 -9.84 14.35 -10.77
N ILE A 19 -9.09 15.45 -10.59
CA ILE A 19 -9.66 16.75 -10.20
C ILE A 19 -10.52 17.34 -11.32
N ALA A 20 -10.11 17.15 -12.59
CA ALA A 20 -10.83 17.66 -13.75
C ALA A 20 -12.08 16.83 -14.10
N ASP A 21 -12.05 15.51 -13.91
CA ASP A 21 -13.12 14.56 -14.20
C ASP A 21 -13.57 13.83 -12.92
N PRO A 22 -14.41 14.48 -12.09
CA PRO A 22 -14.89 13.89 -10.85
C PRO A 22 -15.75 12.63 -11.06
N GLU A 23 -16.32 12.45 -12.25
CA GLU A 23 -17.15 11.28 -12.61
C GLU A 23 -16.33 9.98 -12.67
N HIS A 24 -15.04 10.08 -13.03
CA HIS A 24 -14.10 8.95 -13.08
C HIS A 24 -13.00 9.11 -12.02
N HIS A 25 -13.26 9.92 -10.98
CA HIS A 25 -12.28 10.26 -9.97
C HIS A 25 -11.62 9.01 -9.36
N ASP A 26 -12.43 8.02 -8.97
CA ASP A 26 -11.93 6.80 -8.33
C ASP A 26 -11.05 5.98 -9.27
N GLU A 27 -11.41 5.88 -10.56
CA GLU A 27 -10.61 5.18 -11.57
C GLU A 27 -9.26 5.87 -11.82
N TRP A 28 -9.24 7.20 -11.85
CA TRP A 28 -8.01 7.98 -11.97
C TRP A 28 -7.13 7.88 -10.72
N ILE A 29 -7.72 7.80 -9.53
CA ILE A 29 -7.01 7.56 -8.28
C ILE A 29 -6.39 6.16 -8.27
N ASP A 30 -7.12 5.13 -8.69
CA ASP A 30 -6.60 3.75 -8.78
C ASP A 30 -5.42 3.64 -9.76
N GLU A 31 -5.50 4.33 -10.90
CA GLU A 31 -4.37 4.39 -11.85
C GLU A 31 -3.18 5.15 -11.26
N ALA A 32 -3.41 6.27 -10.56
CA ALA A 32 -2.34 7.01 -9.88
C ALA A 32 -1.64 6.16 -8.80
N ILE A 33 -2.39 5.37 -8.03
CA ILE A 33 -1.85 4.45 -7.01
C ILE A 33 -0.96 3.40 -7.68
N ARG A 34 -1.40 2.77 -8.77
CA ARG A 34 -0.57 1.80 -9.53
C ARG A 34 0.75 2.41 -10.01
N TRP A 35 0.74 3.67 -10.43
CA TRP A 35 1.98 4.36 -10.81
C TRP A 35 2.90 4.65 -9.63
N LEU A 36 2.36 4.94 -8.44
CA LEU A 36 3.14 5.11 -7.21
C LEU A 36 3.78 3.80 -6.74
N GLU A 37 3.03 2.69 -6.77
CA GLU A 37 3.54 1.35 -6.46
C GLU A 37 4.70 0.98 -7.39
N ARG A 38 4.55 1.23 -8.69
CA ARG A 38 5.60 0.95 -9.67
C ARG A 38 6.82 1.88 -9.54
N ALA A 39 6.61 3.10 -9.06
CA ALA A 39 7.71 4.02 -8.71
C ALA A 39 8.50 3.50 -7.51
N MET A 40 7.83 2.90 -6.53
CA MET A 40 8.46 2.26 -5.39
C MET A 40 9.25 1.03 -5.84
N GLU A 41 8.67 0.12 -6.63
CA GLU A 41 9.39 -1.04 -7.18
C GLU A 41 10.63 -0.65 -8.00
N ALA A 42 10.53 0.40 -8.81
CA ALA A 42 11.66 0.89 -9.60
C ALA A 42 12.79 1.49 -8.74
N GLY A 43 12.47 1.98 -7.53
CA GLY A 43 13.44 2.46 -6.55
C GLY A 43 13.88 1.39 -5.54
N CYS A 44 13.11 0.31 -5.38
CA CYS A 44 13.34 -0.76 -4.42
C CYS A 44 14.07 -1.94 -5.10
N HIS A 45 15.34 -1.71 -5.43
CA HIS A 45 16.32 -2.81 -5.51
C HIS A 45 16.93 -3.11 -4.13
N ALA A 46 16.28 -2.68 -3.04
CA ALA A 46 16.56 -3.15 -1.70
C ALA A 46 15.60 -4.31 -1.44
N VAL A 47 16.07 -5.54 -1.64
CA VAL A 47 15.39 -6.77 -1.25
C VAL A 47 15.04 -6.66 0.24
N VAL A 48 13.80 -6.31 0.55
CA VAL A 48 13.26 -6.51 1.89
C VAL A 48 12.82 -7.96 1.92
N THR A 49 13.67 -8.82 2.47
CA THR A 49 13.25 -10.15 2.95
C THR A 49 12.19 -9.93 4.02
N VAL A 50 10.92 -9.97 3.61
CA VAL A 50 9.82 -10.19 4.53
C VAL A 50 9.94 -11.65 4.96
N GLU A 51 10.51 -11.86 6.15
CA GLU A 51 10.22 -13.07 6.92
C GLU A 51 8.69 -13.18 7.01
N PRO A 52 8.09 -14.33 6.66
CA PRO A 52 6.66 -14.51 6.82
C PRO A 52 6.36 -14.46 8.31
N SER A 53 5.97 -13.28 8.81
CA SER A 53 5.40 -13.16 10.15
C SER A 53 4.25 -14.15 10.22
N GLU A 54 4.43 -15.13 11.11
CA GLU A 54 3.51 -16.22 11.31
C GLU A 54 2.10 -15.68 11.46
N LEU A 55 1.27 -16.14 10.54
CA LEU A 55 -0.17 -16.02 10.55
C LEU A 55 -0.69 -16.39 11.95
N CYS A 56 -1.47 -15.51 12.58
CA CYS A 56 -2.40 -15.81 13.68
C CYS A 56 -1.79 -16.37 14.99
N ALA A 57 -1.43 -15.46 15.90
CA ALA A 57 -1.63 -15.69 17.33
C ALA A 57 -2.56 -14.62 17.90
N ILE A 58 -3.81 -14.62 17.44
CA ILE A 58 -4.89 -14.00 18.18
C ILE A 58 -5.13 -14.92 19.40
N SER A 59 -4.45 -14.65 20.52
CA SER A 59 -4.78 -15.30 21.78
C SER A 59 -6.20 -14.90 22.18
N PRO A 60 -7.12 -15.85 22.40
CA PRO A 60 -8.41 -15.52 22.99
C PRO A 60 -8.20 -15.00 24.42
N PRO A 61 -9.05 -14.09 24.93
CA PRO A 61 -8.99 -13.69 26.33
C PRO A 61 -9.32 -14.92 27.19
N ALA A 62 -8.34 -15.36 27.98
CA ALA A 62 -8.52 -16.44 28.94
C ALA A 62 -9.66 -16.05 29.90
N THR A 63 -10.78 -16.74 29.71
CA THR A 63 -11.95 -16.68 30.58
C THR A 63 -11.56 -17.16 31.97
N GLU A 64 -12.01 -16.41 32.98
CA GLU A 64 -12.14 -16.82 34.38
C GLU A 64 -12.40 -18.33 34.56
N ARG A 65 -11.63 -18.98 35.44
CA ARG A 65 -12.16 -19.89 36.47
C ARG A 65 -11.10 -20.33 37.49
N THR A 66 -11.33 -19.88 38.73
CA THR A 66 -11.38 -20.70 39.96
C THR A 66 -10.08 -21.15 40.68
N SER A 67 -9.99 -20.67 41.93
CA SER A 67 -9.43 -21.28 43.17
C SER A 67 -7.93 -21.55 43.30
N SER A 68 -7.30 -20.93 44.31
CA SER A 68 -7.04 -21.55 45.62
C SER A 68 -5.94 -20.80 46.39
N ARG A 69 -6.25 -20.20 47.55
CA ARG A 69 -5.65 -20.53 48.85
C ARG A 69 -6.38 -19.83 49.99
#